data_AF-A0A5J6CWA4-F1
#
_entry.id   AF-A0A5J6CWA4-F1
#
_cell.length_a   1.000
_cell.length_b   1.000
_cell.length_c   1.000
_cell.angle_alpha   90.00
_cell.angle_beta   90.00
_cell.angle_gamma   90.00
#
_symmetry.space_group_name_H-M   'P 1'
#
loop_
_entity.id
_entity.type
_entity.pdbx_description
1 polymer ?
#
loop_
_entity_poly.entity_id
_entity_poly.type
_entity_poly.pdbx_seq_one_letter_code
_entity_poly.pdbx_strand_id
1 'polypeptide(L)'
;NPAEPSLLIDGTMWEGAADDPCDPCATWCDAISVRAGFYGDYVFDRILKTDTPKTFTMGQALTHTANASTAVSTTEVVKPQTRPNPAYGKHLQDAEWCTNAAFLALNIWDRFDVFCTLGACSGYFKGNSGAFNLIGLFGLDATSVAANYLPNAMLNQGTVEMYTDTSFCWSVGARGALWECGCATLGAEFQYSQAKPKIEELNAICAAAQFTVHKPKGYKNATLPLPMDAGEKGAPNTKAASIDYHEWQVGMALSYRL
;
A
#
# COMPACT_ATOMS: atom_id res chain seq x y z
N ASN A 1 -9.56 13.11 1.91
CA ASN A 1 -8.53 13.76 1.07
C ASN A 1 -8.94 15.17 0.78
N PRO A 2 -8.34 16.17 1.44
CA PRO A 2 -8.51 17.53 0.95
C PRO A 2 -7.86 17.59 -0.44
N ALA A 3 -8.67 17.90 -1.44
CA ALA A 3 -8.20 18.36 -2.73
C ALA A 3 -7.37 19.63 -2.52
N GLU A 4 -6.16 19.62 -3.08
CA GLU A 4 -5.29 20.77 -3.35
C GLU A 4 -4.76 21.62 -2.17
N PRO A 5 -3.43 21.87 -2.10
CA PRO A 5 -2.98 23.18 -1.67
C PRO A 5 -3.45 24.20 -2.73
N SER A 6 -4.59 24.83 -2.48
CA SER A 6 -4.97 26.16 -2.98
C SER A 6 -4.74 26.41 -4.48
N LEU A 7 -5.74 26.17 -5.33
CA LEU A 7 -5.86 26.87 -6.62
C LEU A 7 -6.36 28.31 -6.41
N LEU A 8 -5.59 29.06 -5.62
CA LEU A 8 -5.57 30.52 -5.58
C LEU A 8 -4.14 30.91 -5.25
N ILE A 9 -3.25 30.78 -6.23
CA ILE A 9 -2.03 31.59 -6.30
C ILE A 9 -1.91 32.06 -7.75
N ASP A 10 -2.44 33.27 -7.93
CA ASP A 10 -2.07 34.21 -8.96
C ASP A 10 -0.53 34.28 -8.97
N GLY A 11 0.04 33.65 -9.99
CA GLY A 11 1.47 33.41 -10.12
C GLY A 11 1.77 33.12 -11.57
N THR A 12 1.12 33.85 -12.47
CA THR A 12 1.69 34.10 -13.79
C THR A 12 3.05 34.74 -13.53
N MET A 13 4.12 34.02 -13.87
CA MET A 13 5.39 34.68 -14.11
C MET A 13 5.15 35.64 -15.27
N TRP A 14 4.93 36.90 -14.92
CA TRP A 14 4.84 38.02 -15.83
C TRP A 14 6.21 38.21 -16.48
N GLU A 15 6.35 37.71 -17.72
CA GLU A 15 7.41 38.10 -18.64
C GLU A 15 6.76 38.60 -19.94
N GLY A 16 6.51 39.91 -20.02
CA GLY A 16 6.07 40.54 -21.27
C GLY A 16 5.46 41.92 -21.05
N ALA A 17 6.09 42.92 -21.67
CA ALA A 17 5.84 44.37 -21.59
C ALA A 17 4.38 44.86 -21.53
N ALA A 18 4.22 46.02 -20.88
CA ALA A 18 3.05 46.87 -20.96
C ALA A 18 2.75 47.26 -22.41
N ASP A 19 1.54 46.96 -22.91
CA ASP A 19 0.73 47.84 -23.78
C ASP A 19 -0.68 47.24 -24.03
N ASP A 20 -1.68 48.10 -23.83
CA ASP A 20 -3.11 48.08 -24.24
C ASP A 20 -4.07 46.96 -23.74
N PRO A 21 -5.09 47.28 -22.90
CA PRO A 21 -6.13 46.35 -22.44
C PRO A 21 -7.25 46.02 -23.45
N CYS A 22 -7.17 46.48 -24.70
CA CYS A 22 -8.26 46.34 -25.69
C CYS A 22 -7.90 45.62 -27.00
N ASP A 23 -6.76 44.93 -27.12
CA ASP A 23 -6.44 44.13 -28.32
C ASP A 23 -6.80 42.63 -28.13
N PRO A 24 -7.83 42.11 -28.84
CA PRO A 24 -8.18 40.69 -28.82
C PRO A 24 -7.20 39.80 -29.62
N CYS A 25 -6.05 40.31 -30.07
CA CYS A 25 -5.12 39.58 -30.94
C CYS A 25 -3.76 39.23 -30.31
N ALA A 26 -3.56 39.44 -29.00
CA ALA A 26 -2.34 39.06 -28.27
C ALA A 26 -2.41 37.67 -27.58
N THR A 27 -3.43 36.85 -27.85
CA THR A 27 -3.68 35.57 -27.12
C THR A 27 -3.26 34.31 -27.89
N TRP A 28 -2.14 34.33 -28.62
CA TRP A 28 -1.57 33.13 -29.25
C TRP A 28 -0.12 32.85 -28.84
N CYS A 29 0.44 33.61 -27.90
CA CYS A 29 1.61 33.16 -27.18
C CYS A 29 1.16 32.08 -26.19
N ASP A 30 1.35 30.81 -26.59
CA ASP A 30 1.31 29.64 -25.70
C ASP A 30 2.12 29.94 -24.43
N ALA A 31 1.45 30.40 -23.38
CA ALA A 31 2.09 30.71 -22.12
C ALA A 31 2.35 29.40 -21.37
N ILE A 32 3.47 28.74 -21.69
CA ILE A 32 3.97 27.61 -20.91
C ILE A 32 4.34 28.15 -19.53
N SER A 33 3.59 27.75 -18.51
CA SER A 33 3.92 28.07 -17.12
C SER A 33 4.40 26.83 -16.39
N VAL A 34 5.44 27.03 -15.57
CA VAL A 34 5.99 26.00 -14.68
C VAL A 34 5.66 26.39 -13.25
N ARG A 35 5.01 25.48 -12.51
CA ARG A 35 4.78 25.64 -11.08
C ARG A 35 5.55 24.58 -10.32
N ALA A 36 6.37 24.99 -9.35
CA ALA A 36 7.09 24.10 -8.46
C ALA A 36 6.71 24.38 -7.02
N GLY A 37 6.62 23.34 -6.20
CA GLY A 37 6.24 23.47 -4.80
C GLY A 37 6.52 22.22 -3.98
N PHE A 38 6.04 22.22 -2.74
CA PHE A 38 6.06 21.06 -1.87
C PHE A 38 4.64 20.48 -1.76
N TYR A 39 4.55 19.17 -1.80
CA TYR A 39 3.34 18.39 -1.66
C TYR A 39 3.52 17.40 -0.51
N GLY A 40 2.76 17.61 0.55
CA GLY A 40 2.65 16.68 1.66
C GLY A 40 1.23 16.14 1.70
N ASP A 41 1.09 14.82 1.75
CA ASP A 41 -0.20 14.16 1.98
C ASP A 41 -0.09 13.16 3.12
N TYR A 42 -1.14 13.07 3.91
CA TYR A 42 -1.28 12.11 5.00
C TYR A 42 -2.67 11.49 4.91
N VAL A 43 -2.71 10.25 4.44
CA VAL A 43 -3.94 9.49 4.29
C VAL A 43 -4.06 8.52 5.47
N PHE A 44 -5.09 8.68 6.28
CA PHE A 44 -5.36 7.87 7.49
C PHE A 44 -6.68 7.11 7.37
N ASP A 45 -6.90 6.15 8.28
CA ASP A 45 -8.12 5.35 8.41
C ASP A 45 -8.55 4.62 7.12
N ARG A 46 -7.58 4.17 6.31
CA ARG A 46 -7.92 3.36 5.13
C ARG A 46 -8.21 1.91 5.52
N ILE A 47 -9.40 1.45 5.14
CA ILE A 47 -9.77 0.04 5.21
C ILE A 47 -9.33 -0.64 3.91
N LEU A 48 -8.31 -1.50 3.98
CA LEU A 48 -7.79 -2.21 2.82
C LEU A 48 -8.36 -3.63 2.76
N LYS A 49 -8.95 -4.01 1.63
CA LYS A 49 -9.44 -5.38 1.42
C LYS A 49 -8.30 -6.29 0.98
N THR A 50 -8.21 -7.47 1.58
CA THR A 50 -7.24 -8.49 1.18
C THR A 50 -7.73 -9.23 -0.06
N ASP A 51 -6.93 -9.18 -1.13
CA ASP A 51 -7.14 -10.00 -2.32
C ASP A 51 -6.27 -11.25 -2.23
N THR A 52 -6.89 -12.36 -1.83
CA THR A 52 -6.22 -13.65 -1.71
C THR A 52 -7.11 -14.76 -2.28
N PRO A 53 -6.56 -15.91 -2.68
CA PRO A 53 -7.38 -17.04 -3.12
C PRO A 53 -8.33 -17.54 -2.02
N LYS A 54 -9.53 -18.02 -2.40
CA LYS A 54 -10.52 -18.60 -1.47
C LYS A 54 -9.97 -19.73 -0.62
N THR A 55 -9.07 -20.52 -1.21
CA THR A 55 -8.47 -21.68 -0.57
C THR A 55 -6.96 -21.68 -0.80
N PHE A 56 -6.23 -22.32 0.08
CA PHE A 56 -4.81 -22.59 -0.07
C PHE A 56 -4.48 -23.98 0.47
N THR A 57 -3.30 -24.49 0.12
CA THR A 57 -2.87 -25.84 0.49
C THR A 57 -1.99 -25.79 1.74
N MET A 58 -2.32 -26.59 2.75
CA MET A 58 -1.51 -26.77 3.96
C MET A 58 -1.81 -28.14 4.60
N GLY A 59 -1.21 -28.46 5.76
CA GLY A 59 -1.46 -29.71 6.47
C GLY A 59 -2.86 -29.81 7.09
N GLN A 60 -3.23 -31.02 7.50
CA GLN A 60 -4.51 -31.29 8.16
C GLN A 60 -4.71 -30.42 9.40
N ALA A 61 -5.92 -29.90 9.61
CA ALA A 61 -6.26 -29.09 10.78
C ALA A 61 -6.11 -29.87 12.09
N LEU A 62 -5.79 -29.15 13.17
CA LEU A 62 -5.98 -29.65 14.53
C LEU A 62 -7.47 -29.92 14.77
N THR A 63 -7.86 -31.17 15.01
CA THR A 63 -9.26 -31.56 15.24
C THR A 63 -9.65 -31.64 16.72
N HIS A 64 -8.70 -31.42 17.64
CA HIS A 64 -8.92 -31.64 19.07
C HIS A 64 -8.97 -30.33 19.85
N THR A 65 -10.12 -30.05 20.45
CA THR A 65 -10.33 -28.95 21.40
C THR A 65 -10.21 -29.51 22.82
N ALA A 66 -9.24 -29.01 23.60
CA ALA A 66 -9.09 -29.23 25.05
C ALA A 66 -8.90 -30.69 25.55
N ASN A 67 -7.69 -31.23 25.41
CA ASN A 67 -6.93 -31.97 26.46
C ASN A 67 -5.66 -32.58 25.84
N ALA A 68 -4.51 -32.25 26.43
CA ALA A 68 -3.18 -32.50 25.89
C ALA A 68 -2.70 -33.94 26.12
N SER A 69 -3.17 -34.90 25.32
CA SER A 69 -2.57 -36.25 25.32
C SER A 69 -2.48 -36.93 23.95
N THR A 70 -3.00 -36.34 22.88
CA THR A 70 -2.89 -36.95 21.54
C THR A 70 -2.39 -35.90 20.56
N ALA A 71 -1.08 -35.87 20.40
CA ALA A 71 -0.45 -34.98 19.43
C ALA A 71 -0.80 -35.42 18.00
N VAL A 72 -0.72 -34.51 17.04
CA VAL A 72 -1.07 -34.79 15.65
C VAL A 72 -0.07 -35.78 15.07
N SER A 73 -0.59 -36.89 14.54
CA SER A 73 0.20 -37.89 13.84
C SER A 73 1.03 -37.23 12.73
N THR A 74 2.32 -37.53 12.71
CA THR A 74 3.27 -37.05 11.70
C THR A 74 2.85 -37.43 10.27
N THR A 75 2.05 -38.48 10.11
CA THR A 75 1.51 -38.91 8.82
C THR A 75 0.46 -37.94 8.27
N GLU A 76 -0.31 -37.27 9.13
CA GLU A 76 -1.36 -36.32 8.71
C GLU A 76 -0.81 -34.92 8.41
N VAL A 77 0.30 -34.54 9.06
CA VAL A 77 0.98 -33.26 8.84
C VAL A 77 1.69 -33.20 7.49
N VAL A 78 2.04 -34.35 6.91
CA VAL A 78 2.69 -34.44 5.59
C VAL A 78 1.66 -34.41 4.44
N LYS A 79 0.38 -34.67 4.72
CA LYS A 79 -0.65 -34.70 3.67
C LYS A 79 -1.14 -33.29 3.35
N PRO A 80 -0.96 -32.81 2.11
CA PRO A 80 -1.54 -31.54 1.68
C PRO A 80 -3.06 -31.63 1.64
N GLN A 81 -3.72 -30.61 2.17
CA GLN A 81 -5.17 -30.44 2.18
C GLN A 81 -5.51 -29.03 1.72
N THR A 82 -6.55 -28.93 0.88
CA THR A 82 -7.11 -27.64 0.47
C THR A 82 -7.96 -27.09 1.60
N ARG A 83 -7.58 -25.93 2.14
CA ARG A 83 -8.27 -25.29 3.28
C ARG A 83 -8.78 -23.90 2.92
N PRO A 84 -9.89 -23.44 3.54
CA PRO A 84 -10.34 -22.07 3.41
C PRO A 84 -9.24 -21.10 3.83
N ASN A 85 -9.01 -20.06 3.05
CA ASN A 85 -8.05 -19.02 3.40
C ASN A 85 -8.69 -18.05 4.40
N PRO A 86 -8.16 -17.90 5.62
CA PRO A 86 -8.73 -17.00 6.62
C PRO A 86 -8.66 -15.53 6.18
N ALA A 87 -7.72 -15.18 5.29
CA ALA A 87 -7.59 -13.84 4.73
C ALA A 87 -8.57 -13.58 3.57
N TYR A 88 -9.31 -14.58 3.08
CA TYR A 88 -10.24 -14.36 1.99
C TYR A 88 -11.39 -13.44 2.41
N GLY A 89 -11.56 -12.32 1.71
CA GLY A 89 -12.61 -11.34 2.02
C GLY A 89 -12.44 -10.62 3.36
N LYS A 90 -11.23 -10.62 3.93
CA LYS A 90 -10.90 -9.85 5.12
C LYS A 90 -10.40 -8.46 4.76
N HIS A 91 -10.33 -7.64 5.81
CA HIS A 91 -9.96 -6.24 5.71
C HIS A 91 -8.83 -5.98 6.72
N LEU A 92 -7.83 -5.21 6.31
CA LEU A 92 -6.92 -4.51 7.21
C LEU A 92 -7.69 -3.32 7.77
N GLN A 93 -7.63 -3.17 9.08
CA GLN A 93 -8.53 -2.30 9.85
C GLN A 93 -8.07 -0.86 9.80
N ASP A 94 -6.77 -0.66 9.73
CA ASP A 94 -6.16 0.66 9.71
C ASP A 94 -4.92 0.61 8.80
N ALA A 95 -4.80 1.64 7.99
CA ALA A 95 -3.68 1.85 7.11
C ALA A 95 -3.45 3.35 6.94
N GLU A 96 -2.28 3.78 7.36
CA GLU A 96 -1.81 5.16 7.23
C GLU A 96 -0.73 5.23 6.16
N TRP A 97 -0.70 6.33 5.44
CA TRP A 97 0.29 6.57 4.40
C TRP A 97 0.67 8.03 4.35
N CYS A 98 1.96 8.27 4.59
CA CYS A 98 2.57 9.59 4.57
C CYS A 98 3.31 9.75 3.25
N THR A 99 3.12 10.88 2.59
CA THR A 99 3.89 11.29 1.42
C THR A 99 4.43 12.69 1.66
N ASN A 100 5.73 12.87 1.42
CA ASN A 100 6.38 14.18 1.38
C ASN A 100 7.18 14.27 0.09
N ALA A 101 6.74 15.10 -0.84
CA ALA A 101 7.26 15.18 -2.18
C ALA A 101 7.42 16.62 -2.66
N ALA A 102 8.36 16.84 -3.57
CA ALA A 102 8.35 18.01 -4.43
C ALA A 102 7.30 17.83 -5.52
N PHE A 103 6.61 18.91 -5.86
CA PHE A 103 5.60 18.98 -6.90
C PHE A 103 6.12 19.83 -8.05
N LEU A 104 5.91 19.36 -9.28
CA LEU A 104 6.17 20.10 -10.50
C LEU A 104 4.96 19.98 -11.42
N ALA A 105 4.43 21.10 -11.89
CA ALA A 105 3.38 21.15 -12.90
C ALA A 105 3.81 21.99 -14.10
N LEU A 106 3.46 21.51 -15.28
CA LEU A 106 3.67 22.15 -16.58
C LEU A 106 2.31 22.38 -17.22
N ASN A 107 2.00 23.64 -17.49
CA ASN A 107 0.86 23.99 -18.32
C ASN A 107 1.26 23.83 -19.79
N ILE A 108 0.60 22.92 -20.50
CA ILE A 108 0.88 22.63 -21.92
C ILE A 108 -0.12 23.35 -22.82
N TRP A 109 -1.34 23.58 -22.32
CA TRP A 109 -2.39 24.40 -22.94
C TRP A 109 -3.08 25.21 -21.85
N ASP A 110 -3.65 26.36 -22.19
CA ASP A 110 -4.33 27.33 -21.30
C ASP A 110 -5.23 26.70 -20.20
N ARG A 111 -5.70 25.46 -20.42
CA ARG A 111 -6.61 24.72 -19.53
C ARG A 111 -6.17 23.30 -19.18
N PHE A 112 -4.93 22.90 -19.50
CA PHE A 112 -4.42 21.56 -19.27
C PHE A 112 -3.03 21.60 -18.64
N ASP A 113 -2.91 20.98 -17.47
CA ASP A 113 -1.66 20.83 -16.73
C ASP A 113 -1.28 19.35 -16.65
N VAL A 114 -0.01 19.06 -16.90
CA VAL A 114 0.61 17.79 -16.51
C VAL A 114 1.46 18.05 -15.28
N PHE A 115 1.35 17.21 -14.27
CA PHE A 115 2.11 17.35 -13.04
C PHE A 115 2.76 16.03 -12.62
N CYS A 116 3.84 16.15 -11.85
CA CYS A 116 4.47 15.02 -11.20
C CYS A 116 4.86 15.38 -9.77
N THR A 117 4.97 14.35 -8.94
CA THR A 117 5.56 14.48 -7.62
C THR A 117 6.72 13.51 -7.48
N LEU A 118 7.79 13.94 -6.82
CA LEU A 118 8.94 13.11 -6.48
C LEU A 118 9.29 13.35 -5.03
N GLY A 119 9.36 12.29 -4.24
CA GLY A 119 9.49 12.43 -2.80
C GLY A 119 9.81 11.16 -2.07
N ALA A 120 9.43 11.15 -0.80
CA ALA A 120 9.51 10.00 0.06
C ALA A 120 8.15 9.69 0.67
N CYS A 121 7.86 8.40 0.81
CA CYS A 121 6.67 7.91 1.48
C CYS A 121 7.02 6.89 2.57
N SER A 122 6.14 6.77 3.54
CA SER A 122 6.14 5.73 4.56
C SER A 122 4.72 5.33 4.90
N GLY A 123 4.51 4.12 5.38
CA GLY A 123 3.20 3.62 5.75
C GLY A 123 3.19 2.84 7.05
N TYR A 124 1.99 2.77 7.62
CA TYR A 124 1.65 1.94 8.75
C TYR A 124 0.43 1.08 8.37
N PHE A 125 0.45 -0.19 8.73
CA PHE A 125 -0.64 -1.12 8.44
C PHE A 125 -0.96 -1.95 9.67
N LYS A 126 -2.24 -2.05 10.01
CA LYS A 126 -2.74 -2.85 11.12
C LYS A 126 -3.92 -3.71 10.70
N GLY A 127 -3.91 -4.94 11.15
CA GLY A 127 -5.03 -5.85 10.93
C GLY A 127 -4.99 -7.07 11.83
N ASN A 128 -6.09 -7.81 11.84
CA ASN A 128 -6.14 -9.09 12.52
C ASN A 128 -5.21 -10.11 11.83
N SER A 129 -4.59 -11.01 12.57
CA SER A 129 -3.69 -12.06 12.08
C SER A 129 -4.32 -12.96 11.01
N GLY A 130 -5.65 -13.11 11.01
CA GLY A 130 -6.41 -13.77 9.96
C GLY A 130 -6.36 -13.04 8.61
N ALA A 131 -6.33 -11.70 8.60
CA ALA A 131 -6.15 -10.92 7.37
C ALA A 131 -4.73 -11.07 6.78
N PHE A 132 -3.74 -11.33 7.63
CA PHE A 132 -2.36 -11.64 7.21
C PHE A 132 -2.12 -13.12 6.92
N ASN A 133 -3.15 -13.98 7.01
CA ASN A 133 -3.05 -15.42 6.85
C ASN A 133 -1.88 -16.02 7.65
N LEU A 134 -1.80 -15.69 8.94
CA LEU A 134 -0.73 -16.20 9.79
C LEU A 134 -0.94 -17.70 10.05
N ILE A 135 0.00 -18.51 9.60
CA ILE A 135 -0.04 -19.98 9.72
C ILE A 135 1.15 -20.50 10.51
N GLY A 136 0.99 -21.66 11.12
CA GLY A 136 2.09 -22.32 11.83
C GLY A 136 1.87 -23.82 11.99
N LEU A 137 2.92 -24.49 12.43
CA LEU A 137 2.90 -25.91 12.75
C LEU A 137 2.87 -26.07 14.28
N PHE A 138 1.82 -26.71 14.79
CA PHE A 138 1.59 -26.87 16.23
C PHE A 138 1.18 -28.30 16.58
N GLY A 139 1.45 -28.70 17.82
CA GLY A 139 0.93 -29.95 18.42
C GLY A 139 1.41 -31.22 17.74
N LEU A 140 2.70 -31.30 17.39
CA LEU A 140 3.32 -32.48 16.78
C LEU A 140 3.56 -33.61 17.78
N ASP A 141 3.29 -34.87 17.38
CA ASP A 141 3.73 -36.06 18.12
C ASP A 141 5.14 -36.48 17.67
N ALA A 142 6.10 -35.56 17.84
CA ALA A 142 7.46 -35.78 17.40
C ALA A 142 8.45 -35.01 18.27
N THR A 143 9.64 -35.56 18.43
CA THR A 143 10.77 -34.92 19.12
C THR A 143 11.51 -33.91 18.24
N SER A 144 11.23 -33.90 16.93
CA SER A 144 11.84 -32.99 15.96
C SER A 144 10.90 -32.68 14.79
N VAL A 145 11.05 -31.51 14.17
CA VAL A 145 10.35 -31.14 12.94
C VAL A 145 11.09 -31.73 11.73
N ALA A 146 10.37 -32.41 10.84
CA ALA A 146 10.93 -32.91 9.58
C ALA A 146 10.69 -31.94 8.42
N ALA A 147 11.57 -31.97 7.42
CA ALA A 147 11.54 -31.06 6.26
C ALA A 147 10.25 -31.13 5.42
N ASN A 148 9.44 -32.19 5.56
CA ASN A 148 8.20 -32.39 4.80
C ASN A 148 6.94 -32.03 5.60
N TYR A 149 7.06 -31.51 6.82
CA TYR A 149 5.90 -31.17 7.65
C TYR A 149 5.26 -29.85 7.22
N LEU A 150 3.99 -29.90 6.83
CA LEU A 150 3.22 -28.73 6.43
C LEU A 150 2.62 -28.02 7.65
N PRO A 151 2.50 -26.67 7.63
CA PRO A 151 1.75 -25.93 8.64
C PRO A 151 0.32 -26.46 8.80
N ASN A 152 -0.17 -26.56 10.02
CA ASN A 152 -1.45 -27.22 10.33
C ASN A 152 -2.45 -26.31 11.10
N ALA A 153 -2.01 -25.17 11.60
CA ALA A 153 -2.84 -24.20 12.31
C ALA A 153 -2.88 -22.85 11.59
N MET A 154 -4.01 -22.15 11.75
CA MET A 154 -4.19 -20.76 11.36
C MET A 154 -4.39 -19.94 12.63
N LEU A 155 -3.70 -18.82 12.73
CA LEU A 155 -3.73 -17.94 13.89
C LEU A 155 -4.65 -16.76 13.58
N ASN A 156 -5.84 -16.74 14.18
CA ASN A 156 -6.89 -15.73 13.91
C ASN A 156 -7.20 -14.81 15.11
N GLN A 157 -6.53 -15.03 16.24
CA GLN A 157 -6.73 -14.27 17.49
C GLN A 157 -5.50 -13.42 17.84
N GLY A 158 -4.92 -12.78 16.82
CA GLY A 158 -3.83 -11.84 16.98
C GLY A 158 -4.09 -10.56 16.19
N THR A 159 -3.28 -9.55 16.48
CA THR A 159 -3.14 -8.30 15.73
C THR A 159 -1.74 -8.28 15.14
N VAL A 160 -1.62 -7.86 13.90
CA VAL A 160 -0.35 -7.68 13.22
C VAL A 160 -0.24 -6.21 12.84
N GLU A 161 0.92 -5.63 13.10
CA GLU A 161 1.26 -4.25 12.79
C GLU A 161 2.54 -4.24 11.96
N MET A 162 2.56 -3.40 10.93
CA MET A 162 3.71 -3.23 10.05
C MET A 162 4.04 -1.76 9.89
N TYR A 163 5.31 -1.44 10.13
CA TYR A 163 5.89 -0.13 9.89
C TYR A 163 6.83 -0.25 8.71
N THR A 164 6.70 0.65 7.74
CA THR A 164 7.62 0.70 6.61
C THR A 164 8.73 1.71 6.83
N ASP A 165 9.85 1.50 6.14
CA ASP A 165 10.87 2.52 6.00
C ASP A 165 10.34 3.70 5.17
N THR A 166 11.06 4.82 5.26
CA THR A 166 10.90 5.95 4.35
C THR A 166 11.61 5.62 3.04
N SER A 167 10.84 5.53 1.95
CA SER A 167 11.36 5.15 0.64
C SER A 167 10.96 6.15 -0.43
N PHE A 168 11.69 6.16 -1.54
CA PHE A 168 11.35 7.00 -2.68
C PHE A 168 9.96 6.67 -3.24
N CYS A 169 9.17 7.71 -3.48
CA CYS A 169 7.89 7.63 -4.15
C CYS A 169 7.80 8.65 -5.28
N TRP A 170 6.97 8.36 -6.27
CA TRP A 170 6.70 9.27 -7.35
C TRP A 170 5.25 9.16 -7.79
N SER A 171 4.74 10.25 -8.35
CA SER A 171 3.46 10.24 -9.03
C SER A 171 3.51 11.05 -10.31
N VAL A 172 2.62 10.72 -11.23
CA VAL A 172 2.35 11.53 -12.42
C VAL A 172 0.85 11.73 -12.53
N GLY A 173 0.44 12.89 -12.98
CA GLY A 173 -0.95 13.21 -13.15
C GLY A 173 -1.18 14.26 -14.21
N ALA A 174 -2.44 14.39 -14.58
CA ALA A 174 -2.91 15.43 -15.46
C ALA A 174 -4.21 16.00 -14.91
N ARG A 175 -4.40 17.29 -15.08
CA ARG A 175 -5.65 17.97 -14.76
C ARG A 175 -6.03 18.90 -15.89
N GLY A 176 -7.32 19.08 -16.11
CA GLY A 176 -7.79 20.04 -17.08
C GLY A 176 -9.22 20.49 -16.85
N ALA A 177 -9.53 21.68 -17.37
CA ALA A 177 -10.89 22.19 -17.40
C ALA A 177 -11.67 21.54 -18.55
N LEU A 178 -12.75 20.85 -18.22
CA LEU A 178 -13.63 20.17 -19.16
C LEU A 178 -14.71 21.10 -19.71
N TRP A 179 -15.17 22.03 -18.89
CA TRP A 179 -16.25 22.95 -19.26
C TRP A 179 -16.16 24.24 -18.46
N GLU A 180 -16.47 25.34 -19.12
CA GLU A 180 -16.63 26.64 -18.48
C GLU A 180 -17.87 27.33 -19.03
N CYS A 181 -18.67 27.94 -18.15
CA CYS A 181 -19.75 28.83 -18.53
C CYS A 181 -19.88 29.95 -17.50
N GLY A 182 -19.61 31.17 -17.92
CA GLY A 182 -19.66 32.35 -17.05
C GLY A 182 -18.73 32.16 -15.84
N CYS A 183 -19.31 32.19 -14.64
CA CYS A 183 -18.58 32.04 -13.39
C CYS A 183 -18.29 30.59 -12.97
N ALA A 184 -18.72 29.59 -13.75
CA ALA A 184 -18.59 28.18 -13.41
C ALA A 184 -17.51 27.48 -14.24
N THR A 185 -16.62 26.73 -13.57
CA THR A 185 -15.58 25.89 -14.20
C THR A 185 -15.68 24.47 -13.66
N LEU A 186 -15.83 23.49 -14.56
CA LEU A 186 -15.75 22.07 -14.25
C LEU A 186 -14.38 21.54 -14.70
N GLY A 187 -13.62 20.97 -13.78
CA GLY A 187 -12.34 20.33 -14.04
C GLY A 187 -12.34 18.86 -13.63
N ALA A 188 -11.41 18.11 -14.21
CA ALA A 188 -11.08 16.76 -13.78
C ALA A 188 -9.57 16.61 -13.58
N GLU A 189 -9.20 15.74 -12.66
CA GLU A 189 -7.83 15.37 -12.37
C GLU A 189 -7.68 13.85 -12.35
N PHE A 190 -6.49 13.42 -12.74
CA PHE A 190 -6.07 12.04 -12.73
C PHE A 190 -4.65 11.98 -12.22
N GLN A 191 -4.37 11.10 -11.27
CA GLN A 191 -3.04 10.90 -10.72
C GLN A 191 -2.78 9.41 -10.52
N TYR A 192 -1.58 8.99 -10.90
CA TYR A 192 -1.04 7.67 -10.60
C TYR A 192 0.18 7.82 -9.71
N SER A 193 0.17 7.14 -8.57
CA SER A 193 1.25 7.13 -7.60
C SER A 193 1.81 5.72 -7.42
N GLN A 194 3.14 5.63 -7.30
CA GLN A 194 3.84 4.38 -7.05
C GLN A 194 4.94 4.54 -6.01
N ALA A 195 5.05 3.54 -5.14
CA ALA A 195 6.16 3.42 -4.21
C ALA A 195 6.46 1.96 -3.86
N LYS A 196 7.65 1.73 -3.29
CA LYS A 196 8.08 0.40 -2.85
C LYS A 196 8.84 0.43 -1.52
N PRO A 197 8.22 0.87 -0.42
CA PRO A 197 8.87 0.88 0.87
C PRO A 197 9.10 -0.54 1.38
N LYS A 198 10.19 -0.75 2.09
CA LYS A 198 10.49 -1.99 2.80
C LYS A 198 9.84 -1.95 4.17
N ILE A 199 9.52 -3.12 4.70
CA ILE A 199 9.03 -3.22 6.06
C ILE A 199 10.25 -3.13 6.99
N GLU A 200 10.22 -2.16 7.90
CA GLU A 200 11.26 -1.96 8.89
C GLU A 200 10.93 -2.73 10.17
N GLU A 201 9.67 -2.75 10.57
CA GLU A 201 9.21 -3.50 11.74
C GLU A 201 7.92 -4.25 11.44
N LEU A 202 7.89 -5.53 11.81
CA LEU A 202 6.72 -6.38 11.80
C LEU A 202 6.45 -6.86 13.22
N ASN A 203 5.35 -6.43 13.79
CA ASN A 203 4.88 -6.86 15.10
C ASN A 203 3.70 -7.80 14.93
N ALA A 204 3.70 -8.92 15.64
CA ALA A 204 2.47 -9.66 15.87
C ALA A 204 2.24 -9.87 17.35
N ILE A 205 1.02 -9.58 17.75
CA ILE A 205 0.58 -9.48 19.13
C ILE A 205 -0.62 -10.41 19.28
N CYS A 206 -0.56 -11.35 20.21
CA CYS A 206 -1.70 -12.16 20.60
C CYS A 206 -1.84 -12.15 22.12
N ALA A 207 -2.93 -12.71 22.65
CA ALA A 207 -3.21 -12.68 24.09
C ALA A 207 -2.08 -13.29 24.96
N ALA A 208 -1.30 -14.22 24.41
CA ALA A 208 -0.26 -14.94 25.14
C ALA A 208 1.18 -14.50 24.83
N ALA A 209 1.42 -13.80 23.71
CA ALA A 209 2.77 -13.47 23.26
C ALA A 209 2.79 -12.26 22.33
N GLN A 210 3.93 -11.56 22.30
CA GLN A 210 4.26 -10.53 21.33
C GLN A 210 5.61 -10.86 20.71
N PHE A 211 5.72 -10.74 19.40
CA PHE A 211 6.99 -10.83 18.70
C PHE A 211 7.15 -9.64 17.76
N THR A 212 8.39 -9.15 17.69
CA THR A 212 8.80 -8.05 16.80
C THR A 212 9.96 -8.56 15.95
N VAL A 213 9.83 -8.40 14.64
CA VAL A 213 10.88 -8.72 13.67
C VAL A 213 11.31 -7.42 13.02
N HIS A 214 12.58 -7.04 13.23
CA HIS A 214 13.19 -5.91 12.54
C HIS A 214 13.71 -6.36 11.17
N LYS A 215 13.42 -5.57 10.13
CA LYS A 215 13.80 -5.81 8.73
C LYS A 215 13.43 -7.22 8.27
N PRO A 216 12.15 -7.62 8.39
CA PRO A 216 11.72 -8.97 8.08
C PRO A 216 12.13 -9.38 6.66
N LYS A 217 12.67 -10.59 6.57
CA LYS A 217 12.99 -11.25 5.31
C LYS A 217 12.19 -12.54 5.21
N GLY A 218 11.77 -12.88 4.00
CA GLY A 218 10.99 -14.09 3.76
C GLY A 218 11.11 -14.58 2.33
N TYR A 219 10.42 -15.69 2.05
CA TYR A 219 10.37 -16.29 0.73
C TYR A 219 9.20 -15.71 -0.06
N LYS A 220 9.42 -15.38 -1.33
CA LYS A 220 8.37 -14.94 -2.26
C LYS A 220 7.97 -16.12 -3.14
N ASN A 221 6.68 -16.42 -3.22
CA ASN A 221 6.11 -17.51 -4.04
C ASN A 221 6.72 -18.90 -3.77
N ALA A 222 7.10 -19.18 -2.52
CA ALA A 222 7.57 -20.51 -2.14
C ALA A 222 6.39 -21.43 -1.79
N THR A 223 6.51 -22.69 -2.20
CA THR A 223 5.57 -23.76 -1.81
C THR A 223 5.88 -24.20 -0.39
N LEU A 224 4.84 -24.48 0.40
CA LEU A 224 5.00 -25.09 1.72
C LEU A 224 5.40 -26.57 1.59
N PRO A 225 6.20 -27.11 2.53
CA PRO A 225 6.80 -26.41 3.66
C PRO A 225 8.02 -25.59 3.25
N LEU A 226 8.33 -24.57 4.06
CA LEU A 226 9.55 -23.79 3.86
C LEU A 226 10.80 -24.63 4.20
N PRO A 227 11.98 -24.28 3.65
CA PRO A 227 13.25 -24.91 4.02
C PRO A 227 13.48 -24.93 5.54
N MET A 228 14.19 -25.95 6.06
CA MET A 228 14.43 -26.07 7.51
C MET A 228 15.29 -24.95 8.10
N ASP A 229 16.12 -24.32 7.27
CA ASP A 229 16.92 -23.15 7.61
C ASP A 229 16.11 -21.83 7.50
N ALA A 230 14.82 -21.90 7.18
CA ALA A 230 13.93 -20.74 7.17
C ALA A 230 13.85 -20.11 8.58
N GLY A 231 14.41 -18.91 8.72
CA GLY A 231 14.48 -18.19 9.99
C GLY A 231 15.88 -18.16 10.62
N GLU A 232 16.84 -18.92 10.09
CA GLU A 232 18.23 -18.82 10.50
C GLU A 232 18.91 -17.57 9.94
N LYS A 233 19.95 -17.10 10.65
CA LYS A 233 20.76 -15.97 10.20
C LYS A 233 21.49 -16.33 8.90
N GLY A 234 21.02 -15.77 7.79
CA GLY A 234 21.62 -16.00 6.47
C GLY A 234 20.89 -17.01 5.59
N ALA A 235 19.65 -17.38 5.95
CA ALA A 235 18.80 -18.25 5.13
C ALA A 235 18.81 -17.83 3.64
N PRO A 236 19.16 -18.75 2.71
CA PRO A 236 19.33 -18.45 1.30
C PRO A 236 18.00 -18.09 0.65
N ASN A 237 18.05 -17.38 -0.47
CA ASN A 237 16.89 -17.02 -1.30
C ASN A 237 15.79 -16.20 -0.59
N THR A 238 16.09 -15.63 0.58
CA THR A 238 15.18 -14.72 1.27
C THR A 238 15.24 -13.32 0.66
N LYS A 239 14.10 -12.63 0.63
CA LYS A 239 13.96 -11.24 0.15
C LYS A 239 13.43 -10.39 1.29
N ALA A 240 13.85 -9.12 1.33
CA ALA A 240 13.26 -8.14 2.23
C ALA A 240 11.75 -8.01 1.95
N ALA A 241 10.95 -8.01 2.99
CA ALA A 241 9.53 -7.76 2.86
C ALA A 241 9.34 -6.28 2.45
N SER A 242 8.54 -6.05 1.41
CA SER A 242 8.27 -4.73 0.85
C SER A 242 6.83 -4.64 0.41
N ILE A 243 6.28 -3.43 0.41
CA ILE A 243 4.93 -3.16 -0.06
C ILE A 243 5.02 -2.58 -1.46
N ASP A 244 4.40 -3.26 -2.43
CA ASP A 244 4.25 -2.75 -3.79
C ASP A 244 3.01 -1.84 -3.82
N TYR A 245 3.22 -0.53 -3.63
CA TYR A 245 2.14 0.46 -3.57
C TYR A 245 1.84 1.04 -4.95
N HIS A 246 0.57 0.99 -5.32
CA HIS A 246 0.03 1.55 -6.55
C HIS A 246 -1.31 2.21 -6.24
N GLU A 247 -1.48 3.46 -6.63
CA GLU A 247 -2.73 4.19 -6.42
C GLU A 247 -3.11 4.97 -7.67
N TRP A 248 -4.37 4.81 -8.06
CA TRP A 248 -5.02 5.66 -9.05
C TRP A 248 -6.00 6.56 -8.33
N GLN A 249 -5.84 7.87 -8.50
CA GLN A 249 -6.76 8.88 -7.99
C GLN A 249 -7.42 9.58 -9.18
N VAL A 250 -8.73 9.73 -9.10
CA VAL A 250 -9.54 10.44 -10.09
C VAL A 250 -10.41 11.42 -9.34
N GLY A 251 -10.28 12.70 -9.67
CA GLY A 251 -11.03 13.78 -9.04
C GLY A 251 -11.81 14.58 -10.07
N MET A 252 -12.90 15.18 -9.62
CA MET A 252 -13.66 16.18 -10.36
C MET A 252 -13.95 17.35 -9.44
N ALA A 253 -13.78 18.56 -9.94
CA ALA A 253 -14.00 19.78 -9.18
C ALA A 253 -14.91 20.72 -9.97
N LEU A 254 -15.90 21.31 -9.28
CA LEU A 254 -16.71 22.39 -9.80
C LEU A 254 -16.40 23.65 -8.99
N SER A 255 -15.84 24.65 -9.65
CA SER A 255 -15.62 25.98 -9.09
C SER A 255 -16.71 26.93 -9.58
N TYR A 256 -17.22 27.77 -8.68
CA TYR A 256 -18.17 28.83 -9.01
C TYR A 256 -17.76 30.14 -8.33
N ARG A 257 -17.58 31.20 -9.12
CA ARG A 257 -17.28 32.54 -8.59
C ARG A 257 -18.58 33.30 -8.31
N LEU A 258 -18.89 33.52 -7.04
CA LEU A 258 -19.99 34.36 -6.56
C LEU A 258 -19.66 35.86 -6.68
#